data_AF-A0A936EGA1-F1
#
_entry.id   AF-A0A936EGA1-F1
#
_cell.length_a   1.000
_cell.length_b   1.000
_cell.length_c   1.000
_cell.angle_alpha   90.00
_cell.angle_beta   90.00
_cell.angle_gamma   90.00
#
_symmetry.space_group_name_H-M   'P 1'
#
loop_
_entity.id
_entity.type
_entity.pdbx_description
1 polymer ?
#
loop_
_entity_poly.entity_id
_entity_poly.type
_entity_poly.pdbx_seq_one_letter_code
_entity_poly.pdbx_strand_id
1 'polypeptide(L)' 'MKLDFPQNIPQSEQLKAQNAQLAQRFGIKGYPTVIVRDSSGKSIGRTGYKQGGPTPYIAQLKRY' A
#
# COMPACT_ATOMS: atom_id res chain seq x y z
N MET A 1 0.94 -19.82 -2.84
CA MET A 1 1.12 -18.36 -3.02
C MET A 1 0.61 -17.68 -1.75
N LYS A 2 1.48 -17.03 -0.99
CA LYS A 2 1.09 -16.33 0.24
C LYS A 2 0.61 -14.94 -0.16
N LEU A 3 -0.68 -14.65 0.03
CA LEU A 3 -1.20 -13.30 -0.19
C LEU A 3 -0.76 -12.46 1.02
N ASP A 4 0.15 -11.50 0.84
CA ASP A 4 0.69 -10.68 1.93
C ASP A 4 -0.33 -9.73 2.58
N PHE A 5 -1.55 -9.67 2.04
CA PHE A 5 -2.68 -8.91 2.60
C PHE A 5 -3.93 -9.78 2.79
N PRO A 6 -3.90 -10.78 3.67
CA PRO A 6 -5.04 -11.64 3.92
C PRO A 6 -6.09 -10.87 4.74
N GLN A 7 -7.25 -10.63 4.14
CA GLN A 7 -8.37 -9.95 4.83
C GLN A 7 -8.94 -10.77 6.00
N ASN A 8 -8.80 -12.09 5.95
CA ASN A 8 -9.43 -13.02 6.89
C ASN A 8 -8.43 -13.65 7.87
N ILE A 9 -7.18 -13.18 7.93
CA ILE A 9 -6.24 -13.64 8.95
C ILE A 9 -6.41 -12.77 10.19
N PRO A 10 -6.69 -13.36 11.37
CA PRO A 10 -6.76 -12.63 12.62
C PRO A 10 -5.46 -11.86 12.91
N GLN A 11 -5.60 -10.58 13.26
CA GLN A 11 -4.50 -9.73 13.69
C GLN A 11 -4.59 -9.47 15.20
N SER A 12 -3.46 -9.27 15.87
CA SER A 12 -3.47 -8.81 17.26
C SER A 12 -4.10 -7.42 17.37
N GLU A 13 -4.67 -7.10 18.53
CA GLU A 13 -5.28 -5.79 18.78
C GLU A 13 -4.27 -4.64 18.59
N GLN A 14 -3.02 -4.84 19.00
CA GLN A 14 -1.93 -3.89 18.79
C GLN A 14 -1.68 -3.63 17.30
N LEU A 15 -1.67 -4.69 16.47
CA LEU A 15 -1.44 -4.56 15.03
C LEU A 15 -2.63 -3.86 14.35
N LYS A 16 -3.86 -4.16 14.75
CA LYS A 16 -5.07 -3.46 14.26
C LYS A 16 -5.01 -1.96 14.58
N ALA A 17 -4.66 -1.60 15.81
CA ALA A 17 -4.54 -0.21 16.24
C ALA A 17 -3.46 0.54 15.44
N GLN A 18 -2.28 -0.07 15.28
CA GLN A 18 -1.21 0.48 14.45
C GLN A 18 -1.66 0.70 12.99
N ASN A 19 -2.31 -0.31 12.39
CA ASN A 19 -2.79 -0.22 11.01
C ASN A 19 -3.87 0.86 10.84
N ALA A 20 -4.79 1.00 11.80
CA ALA A 20 -5.81 2.06 11.80
C ALA A 20 -5.18 3.46 11.87
N GLN A 21 -4.19 3.65 12.75
CA GLN A 21 -3.46 4.92 12.84
C GLN A 21 -2.71 5.26 11.55
N LEU A 22 -2.07 4.27 10.91
CA LEU A 22 -1.41 4.46 9.62
C LEU A 22 -2.42 4.80 8.51
N ALA A 23 -3.56 4.11 8.47
CA ALA A 23 -4.62 4.37 7.51
C ALA A 23 -5.16 5.80 7.64
N GLN A 24 -5.41 6.26 8.87
CA GLN A 24 -5.83 7.63 9.14
C GLN A 24 -4.75 8.64 8.76
N ARG A 25 -3.50 8.41 9.19
CA ARG A 25 -2.35 9.30 8.91
C ARG A 25 -2.15 9.51 7.40
N PHE A 26 -2.37 8.47 6.60
CA PHE A 26 -2.19 8.56 5.14
C PHE A 26 -3.49 8.73 4.36
N GLY A 27 -4.64 8.93 5.04
CA GLY A 27 -5.94 9.11 4.39
C GLY A 27 -6.30 7.98 3.45
N ILE A 28 -6.10 6.73 3.87
CA ILE A 28 -6.45 5.54 3.09
C ILE A 28 -7.98 5.38 3.08
N LYS A 29 -8.59 5.42 1.89
CA LYS A 29 -10.04 5.30 1.70
C LYS A 29 -10.47 3.95 1.11
N GLY A 30 -9.52 3.15 0.63
CA GLY A 30 -9.78 1.89 -0.04
C GLY A 30 -8.50 1.12 -0.36
N TYR A 31 -8.67 -0.14 -0.75
CA TYR A 31 -7.57 -1.05 -1.02
C TYR A 31 -7.67 -1.67 -2.43
N PRO A 32 -6.54 -1.99 -3.08
CA PRO A 32 -5.17 -1.70 -2.62
C PRO A 32 -4.78 -0.23 -2.85
N THR A 33 -4.12 0.36 -1.85
CA THR A 33 -3.44 1.67 -1.97
C THR A 33 -1.95 1.47 -1.69
N VAL A 34 -1.09 1.98 -2.57
CA VAL A 34 0.37 1.93 -2.45
C VAL A 34 0.90 3.37 -2.43
N ILE A 35 1.69 3.70 -1.40
CA ILE A 35 2.35 4.99 -1.26
C ILE A 35 3.81 4.79 -1.64
N VAL A 36 4.28 5.54 -2.64
CA VAL A 36 5.67 5.50 -3.10
C VAL A 36 6.44 6.60 -2.39
N ARG A 37 7.60 6.24 -1.83
CA ARG A 37 8.48 7.16 -1.09
C ARG A 37 9.89 7.09 -1.61
N ASP A 38 10.60 8.20 -1.51
CA ASP A 38 12.05 8.24 -1.72
C ASP A 38 12.81 7.72 -0.48
N SER A 39 14.15 7.68 -0.58
CA SER A 39 15.04 7.23 0.49
C SER A 39 15.01 8.10 1.75
N SER A 40 14.53 9.36 1.64
CA SER A 40 14.33 10.27 2.78
C SER A 40 13.00 10.02 3.51
N GLY A 41 12.12 9.19 2.93
CA GLY A 41 10.78 8.91 3.45
C GLY A 41 9.73 9.93 2.99
N LYS A 42 10.07 10.86 2.09
CA LYS A 42 9.11 11.78 1.48
C LYS A 42 8.26 11.03 0.47
N SER A 43 6.95 11.28 0.48
CA SER A 43 6.03 10.67 -0.48
C SER A 43 6.18 11.32 -1.85
N ILE A 44 6.50 10.51 -2.86
CA ILE A 44 6.70 10.95 -4.25
C ILE A 44 5.57 10.50 -5.18
N GLY A 45 4.69 9.61 -4.70
CA GLY A 45 3.57 9.13 -5.50
C GLY A 45 2.58 8.28 -4.72
N ARG A 46 1.40 8.06 -5.33
CA ARG A 46 0.40 7.11 -4.84
C ARG A 46 -0.16 6.34 -6.02
N THR A 47 -0.35 5.04 -5.85
CA THR A 47 -0.96 4.16 -6.86
C THR A 47 -1.84 3.11 -6.18
N GLY A 48 -2.45 2.24 -6.97
CA GLY A 48 -3.24 1.11 -6.52
C GLY A 48 -3.08 -0.03 -7.50
N TYR A 49 -4.09 -0.89 -7.62
CA TYR A 49 -4.08 -1.98 -8.59
C TYR A 49 -3.95 -1.45 -10.02
N LYS A 50 -3.09 -2.10 -10.82
CA LYS A 50 -3.00 -1.90 -12.26
C LYS A 50 -3.22 -3.22 -12.99
N GLN A 51 -4.19 -3.20 -13.91
CA GLN A 51 -4.44 -4.30 -14.83
C GLN A 51 -3.27 -4.44 -15.82
N GLY A 52 -3.06 -5.66 -16.32
CA GLY A 52 -2.01 -5.96 -17.30
C GLY A 52 -0.71 -6.50 -16.71
N GLY A 53 -0.71 -6.84 -15.41
CA GLY A 53 0.41 -7.50 -14.75
C GLY A 53 1.53 -6.54 -14.31
N PRO A 54 2.75 -7.06 -14.05
CA PRO A 54 3.83 -6.28 -13.44
C PRO A 54 4.40 -5.21 -14.38
N THR A 55 4.43 -5.45 -15.70
CA THR A 55 5.04 -4.54 -16.68
C THR A 55 4.46 -3.12 -16.63
N PRO A 56 3.12 -2.89 -16.76
CA PRO A 56 2.56 -1.55 -16.67
C PRO A 56 2.70 -0.93 -15.28
N TYR A 57 2.72 -1.75 -14.22
CA TYR A 57 2.91 -1.28 -12.86
C TYR A 57 4.33 -0.75 -12.64
N ILE A 58 5.35 -1.49 -13.09
CA ILE A 58 6.77 -1.06 -13.04
C ILE A 58 6.97 0.20 -13.87
N ALA A 59 6.38 0.26 -15.07
CA ALA A 59 6.45 1.44 -15.92
C ALA A 59 5.87 2.68 -15.22
N GLN A 60 4.77 2.54 -14.47
CA GLN A 60 4.23 3.62 -13.65
C GLN A 60 5.18 4.02 -12.52
N LEU A 61 5.76 3.06 -11.80
CA LEU A 61 6.66 3.36 -10.68
C LEU A 61 7.89 4.14 -11.12
N LYS A 62 8.42 3.87 -12.31
CA LYS A 62 9.54 4.61 -12.92
C LYS A 62 9.22 6.06 -13.29
N ARG A 63 7.95 6.49 -13.23
CA ARG A 63 7.55 7.88 -13.49
C ARG A 63 7.59 8.77 -12.25
N TYR A 64 7.73 8.17 -11.06
CA TYR A 64 8.00 8.88 -9.81
C TYR A 64 9.51 9.06 -9.62
#